data_AF-A0A962STJ5-F1
#
_entry.id   AF-A0A962STJ5-F1
#
_cell.length_a   1.000
_cell.length_b   1.000
_cell.length_c   1.000
_cell.angle_alpha   90.00
_cell.angle_beta   90.00
_cell.angle_gamma   90.00
#
_symmetry.space_group_name_H-M   'P 1'
#
loop_
_entity.id
_entity.type
_entity.pdbx_description
1 polymer ?
#
loop_
_entity_poly.entity_id
_entity_poly.type
_entity_poly.pdbx_seq_one_letter_code
_entity_poly.pdbx_strand_id
1 'polypeptide(L)'
;MKPNIILCLASSLLVTSAAHAANTADDIFDLDNLRVKITAQLPYVEIHHHGEPVLLMRHQDPGNTIAPRFVPTSRDCPPFCVQPMSVDPDVQTIGELELIDYLQRADAGEDVLIIDSRTPDWTADGTIPGSMNIPWTRLDLAHADNA
;
A
#
# COMPACT_ATOMS: atom_id res chain seq x y z
N MET A 1 57.16 -16.19 39.13
CA MET A 1 57.57 -17.32 38.28
C MET A 1 56.31 -18.06 37.79
N LYS A 2 55.91 -17.80 36.52
CA LYS A 2 54.85 -18.39 35.61
C LYS A 2 53.43 -18.67 36.18
N PRO A 3 52.32 -18.61 35.37
CA PRO A 3 52.20 -18.58 33.90
C PRO A 3 51.43 -17.32 33.39
N ASN A 4 51.45 -16.89 32.12
CA ASN A 4 51.16 -17.52 30.81
C ASN A 4 49.67 -17.84 30.57
N ILE A 5 49.09 -17.20 29.54
CA ILE A 5 48.21 -17.76 28.49
C ILE A 5 47.09 -16.77 28.08
N ILE A 6 47.24 -16.28 26.85
CA ILE A 6 46.19 -15.72 25.99
C ILE A 6 45.24 -16.86 25.61
N LEU A 7 43.92 -16.65 25.75
CA LEU A 7 42.95 -17.40 24.97
C LEU A 7 41.73 -16.51 24.66
N CYS A 8 41.73 -15.90 23.47
CA CYS A 8 40.51 -15.48 22.79
C CYS A 8 39.73 -16.74 22.41
N LEU A 9 38.45 -16.81 22.79
CA LEU A 9 37.45 -17.58 22.07
C LEU A 9 36.18 -16.75 21.97
N ALA A 10 36.03 -16.12 20.81
CA ALA A 10 34.76 -15.59 20.35
C ALA A 10 33.84 -16.78 20.03
N SER A 11 32.66 -16.78 20.63
CA SER A 11 31.52 -17.57 20.16
C SER A 11 30.25 -16.83 20.59
N SER A 12 30.01 -15.71 19.92
CA SER A 12 28.70 -15.07 19.93
C SER A 12 27.79 -15.93 19.05
N LEU A 13 26.87 -16.63 19.71
CA LEU A 13 25.80 -17.41 19.10
C LEU A 13 24.99 -16.48 18.16
N LEU A 14 25.13 -16.66 16.85
CA LEU A 14 24.19 -16.07 15.90
C LEU A 14 22.87 -16.83 16.06
N VAL A 15 21.95 -16.25 16.82
CA VAL A 15 20.55 -16.64 16.78
C VAL A 15 20.03 -16.20 15.41
N THR A 16 20.11 -17.08 14.43
CA THR A 16 19.36 -16.92 13.18
C THR A 16 17.91 -17.18 13.52
N SER A 17 17.21 -16.13 13.95
CA SER A 17 15.76 -16.10 13.87
C SER A 17 15.39 -16.26 12.40
N ALA A 18 15.06 -17.50 12.02
CA ALA A 18 14.34 -17.74 10.79
C ALA A 18 13.05 -16.92 10.88
N ALA A 19 13.03 -15.80 10.17
CA ALA A 19 11.79 -15.11 9.85
C ALA A 19 10.89 -16.18 9.23
N HIS A 20 9.84 -16.55 9.95
CA HIS A 20 8.78 -17.35 9.36
C HIS A 20 8.16 -16.46 8.29
N ALA A 21 8.55 -16.67 7.03
CA ALA A 21 7.74 -16.22 5.91
C ALA A 21 6.34 -16.79 6.14
N ALA A 22 5.32 -15.93 6.14
CA ALA A 22 3.94 -16.32 6.32
C ALA A 22 3.62 -17.43 5.31
N ASN A 23 3.18 -18.59 5.82
CA ASN A 23 2.77 -19.71 4.98
C ASN A 23 1.45 -19.31 4.31
N THR A 24 1.46 -19.12 3.00
CA THR A 24 0.26 -18.80 2.20
C THR A 24 -0.77 -19.93 2.16
N ALA A 25 -0.48 -21.10 2.74
CA ALA A 25 -1.42 -22.21 2.86
C ALA A 25 -2.40 -22.11 4.05
N ASP A 26 -2.20 -21.18 4.97
CA ASP A 26 -3.25 -20.77 5.91
C ASP A 26 -4.05 -19.64 5.25
N ASP A 27 -4.87 -20.01 4.25
CA ASP A 27 -5.77 -19.09 3.56
C ASP A 27 -6.63 -18.36 4.60
N ILE A 28 -6.31 -17.09 4.87
CA ILE A 28 -7.03 -16.26 5.86
C ILE A 28 -8.50 -16.06 5.42
N PHE A 29 -8.81 -16.30 4.14
CA PHE A 29 -10.14 -16.15 3.57
C PHE A 29 -10.48 -17.28 2.56
N ASP A 30 -11.69 -17.84 2.67
CA ASP A 30 -12.28 -18.76 1.69
C ASP A 30 -12.72 -17.95 0.45
N LEU A 31 -11.87 -17.90 -0.58
CA LEU A 31 -12.10 -17.12 -1.80
C LEU A 31 -13.28 -17.63 -2.63
N ASP A 32 -13.64 -18.91 -2.50
CA ASP A 32 -14.77 -19.53 -3.19
C ASP A 32 -16.12 -19.14 -2.57
N ASN A 33 -16.12 -18.64 -1.33
CA ASN A 33 -17.34 -18.34 -0.55
C ASN A 33 -17.30 -16.98 0.15
N LEU A 34 -16.90 -15.93 -0.59
CA LEU A 34 -16.87 -14.57 -0.06
C LEU A 34 -18.26 -13.96 0.09
N ARG A 35 -18.54 -13.42 1.27
CA ARG A 35 -19.81 -12.75 1.61
C ARG A 35 -19.73 -11.24 1.49
N VAL A 36 -18.60 -10.64 1.87
CA VAL A 36 -18.38 -9.20 1.82
C VAL A 36 -17.57 -8.88 0.58
N LYS A 37 -18.25 -8.52 -0.51
CA LYS A 37 -17.65 -8.33 -1.84
C LYS A 37 -17.45 -6.84 -2.15
N ILE A 38 -16.52 -6.53 -3.04
CA ILE A 38 -16.33 -5.15 -3.56
C ILE A 38 -17.62 -4.69 -4.23
N THR A 39 -18.13 -5.48 -5.17
CA THR A 39 -19.47 -5.34 -5.76
C THR A 39 -20.20 -6.68 -5.75
N ALA A 40 -21.48 -6.72 -6.13
CA ALA A 40 -22.20 -7.98 -6.22
C ALA A 40 -21.54 -8.98 -7.20
N GLN A 41 -20.86 -8.48 -8.24
CA GLN A 41 -20.21 -9.26 -9.28
C GLN A 41 -18.68 -9.35 -9.14
N LEU A 42 -18.08 -8.46 -8.34
CA LEU A 42 -16.63 -8.39 -8.13
C LEU A 42 -16.30 -8.69 -6.66
N PRO A 43 -15.90 -9.93 -6.33
CA PRO A 43 -15.59 -10.29 -4.94
C PRO A 43 -14.23 -9.75 -4.47
N TYR A 44 -13.21 -9.88 -5.31
CA TYR A 44 -11.83 -9.42 -5.11
C TYR A 44 -11.15 -9.28 -6.48
N VAL A 45 -9.97 -8.65 -6.49
CA VAL A 45 -9.03 -8.72 -7.61
C VAL A 45 -7.65 -9.09 -7.08
N GLU A 46 -6.86 -9.78 -7.89
CA GLU A 46 -5.44 -10.00 -7.64
C GLU A 46 -4.65 -9.06 -8.56
N ILE A 47 -3.66 -8.36 -8.00
CA ILE A 47 -2.74 -7.48 -8.72
C ILE A 47 -1.33 -7.69 -8.18
N HIS A 48 -0.30 -7.31 -8.94
CA HIS A 48 1.07 -7.36 -8.47
C HIS A 48 1.52 -6.00 -7.92
N HIS A 49 2.16 -6.03 -6.75
CA HIS A 49 2.83 -4.87 -6.17
C HIS A 49 4.29 -5.24 -5.89
N HIS A 50 5.22 -4.54 -6.55
CA HIS A 50 6.65 -4.87 -6.52
C HIS A 50 6.97 -6.32 -6.91
N GLY A 51 6.17 -6.89 -7.82
CA GLY A 51 6.33 -8.27 -8.30
C GLY A 51 5.66 -9.33 -7.42
N GLU A 52 5.14 -8.95 -6.24
CA GLU A 52 4.43 -9.87 -5.35
C GLU A 52 2.92 -9.78 -5.56
N PRO A 53 2.19 -10.91 -5.60
CA PRO A 53 0.74 -10.90 -5.72
C PRO A 53 0.09 -10.33 -4.45
N VAL A 54 -0.88 -9.45 -4.64
CA VAL A 54 -1.68 -8.83 -3.59
C VAL A 54 -3.15 -9.01 -3.91
N LEU A 55 -3.89 -9.56 -2.94
CA LEU A 55 -5.35 -9.64 -3.00
C LEU A 55 -5.97 -8.32 -2.55
N LEU A 56 -6.56 -7.59 -3.49
CA LEU A 56 -7.41 -6.43 -3.21
C LEU A 56 -8.83 -6.94 -2.98
N MET A 57 -9.26 -6.92 -1.72
CA MET A 57 -10.56 -7.40 -1.30
C MET A 57 -11.07 -6.64 -0.07
N ARG A 58 -12.37 -6.80 0.22
CA ARG A 58 -12.92 -6.31 1.49
C ARG A 58 -12.65 -7.31 2.61
N HIS A 59 -12.42 -6.80 3.81
CA HIS A 59 -12.34 -7.63 5.01
C HIS A 59 -13.67 -8.38 5.21
N GLN A 60 -13.62 -9.70 5.45
CA GLN A 60 -14.82 -10.53 5.49
C GLN A 60 -15.63 -10.42 6.79
N ASP A 61 -15.03 -9.94 7.89
CA ASP A 61 -15.76 -9.60 9.12
C ASP A 61 -16.58 -8.30 8.95
N PRO A 62 -17.92 -8.32 9.02
CA PRO A 62 -18.75 -7.13 8.96
C PRO A 62 -18.54 -6.16 10.13
N GLY A 63 -17.93 -6.61 11.23
CA GLY A 63 -17.54 -5.79 12.38
C GLY A 63 -16.18 -5.12 12.25
N ASN A 64 -15.43 -5.39 11.17
CA ASN A 64 -14.09 -4.84 11.00
C ASN A 64 -14.10 -3.32 10.87
N THR A 65 -13.16 -2.66 11.55
CA THR A 65 -12.99 -1.21 11.54
C THR A 65 -11.67 -0.82 10.87
N ILE A 66 -11.59 0.42 10.38
CA ILE A 66 -10.36 0.99 9.85
C ILE A 66 -9.35 1.29 10.97
N ALA A 67 -8.06 1.43 10.62
CA ALA A 67 -7.03 1.77 11.59
C ALA A 67 -7.34 3.13 12.27
N PRO A 68 -7.04 3.32 13.57
CA PRO A 68 -7.41 4.50 14.34
C PRO A 68 -7.04 5.85 13.71
N ARG A 69 -5.95 5.90 12.93
CA ARG A 69 -5.50 7.11 12.21
C ARG A 69 -6.50 7.63 11.18
N PHE A 70 -7.31 6.74 10.60
CA PHE A 70 -8.29 7.05 9.57
C PHE A 70 -9.70 7.26 10.14
N VAL A 71 -9.91 7.04 11.43
CA VAL A 71 -11.21 7.20 12.12
C VAL A 71 -11.70 8.66 12.18
N PRO A 72 -10.85 9.68 12.45
CA PRO A 72 -11.33 11.06 12.56
C PRO A 72 -11.90 11.60 11.25
N THR A 73 -13.13 12.10 11.28
CA THR A 73 -13.83 12.68 10.12
C THR A 73 -13.75 14.21 10.04
N SER A 74 -13.29 14.87 11.10
CA SER A 74 -13.28 16.34 11.24
C SER A 74 -11.86 16.88 11.37
N ARG A 75 -11.08 16.82 10.29
CA ARG A 75 -9.74 17.43 10.25
C ARG A 75 -9.87 18.91 9.89
N ASP A 76 -9.10 19.75 10.56
CA ASP A 76 -9.14 21.20 10.34
C ASP A 76 -8.76 21.58 8.90
N CYS A 77 -9.47 22.55 8.35
CA CYS A 77 -9.13 23.22 7.10
C CYS A 77 -8.56 24.60 7.42
N PRO A 78 -7.36 24.97 6.92
CA PRO A 78 -6.38 24.14 6.20
C PRO A 78 -5.59 23.16 7.10
N PRO A 79 -4.97 22.10 6.55
CA PRO A 79 -4.85 21.80 5.12
C PRO A 79 -5.93 20.86 4.56
N PHE A 80 -6.84 20.31 5.38
CA PHE A 80 -7.77 19.25 4.97
C PHE A 80 -9.12 19.75 4.43
N CYS A 81 -9.07 20.78 3.59
CA CYS A 81 -10.26 21.37 3.01
C CYS A 81 -10.92 20.41 2.00
N VAL A 82 -12.23 20.21 2.08
CA VAL A 82 -13.01 19.40 1.13
C VAL A 82 -12.96 20.06 -0.25
N GLN A 83 -12.68 19.27 -1.29
CA GLN A 83 -12.54 19.74 -2.67
C GLN A 83 -13.78 19.39 -3.51
N PRO A 84 -14.06 20.13 -4.61
CA PRO A 84 -15.04 19.73 -5.61
C PRO A 84 -14.73 18.35 -6.22
N MET A 85 -15.76 17.60 -6.62
CA MET A 85 -15.55 16.31 -7.29
C MET A 85 -14.89 16.45 -8.67
N SER A 86 -15.16 17.53 -9.41
CA SER A 86 -14.48 17.86 -10.66
C SER A 86 -13.62 19.09 -10.43
N VAL A 87 -12.31 18.91 -10.60
CA VAL A 87 -11.32 19.98 -10.41
C VAL A 87 -11.12 20.81 -11.68
N ASP A 88 -11.25 20.16 -12.85
CA ASP A 88 -11.05 20.75 -14.16
C ASP A 88 -11.83 19.92 -15.21
N PRO A 89 -12.46 20.54 -16.22
CA PRO A 89 -13.19 19.82 -17.27
C PRO A 89 -12.32 18.88 -18.12
N ASP A 90 -11.02 19.14 -18.24
CA ASP A 90 -10.07 18.31 -19.00
C ASP A 90 -9.45 17.20 -18.13
N VAL A 91 -9.77 17.16 -16.84
CA VAL A 91 -9.34 16.11 -15.91
C VAL A 91 -10.51 15.19 -15.61
N GLN A 92 -10.41 13.95 -16.08
CA GLN A 92 -11.38 12.92 -15.73
C GLN A 92 -11.25 12.56 -14.25
N THR A 93 -12.28 12.86 -13.47
CA THR A 93 -12.43 12.32 -12.11
C THR A 93 -12.85 10.85 -12.18
N ILE A 94 -12.17 9.99 -11.42
CA ILE A 94 -12.46 8.57 -11.32
C ILE A 94 -12.86 8.19 -9.89
N GLY A 95 -13.68 7.14 -9.76
CA GLY A 95 -14.04 6.54 -8.48
C GLY A 95 -13.20 5.30 -8.16
N GLU A 96 -13.61 4.58 -7.11
CA GLU A 96 -12.91 3.39 -6.64
C GLU A 96 -12.96 2.24 -7.66
N LEU A 97 -14.08 2.05 -8.37
CA LEU A 97 -14.21 0.96 -9.35
C LEU A 97 -13.36 1.20 -10.59
N GLU A 98 -13.34 2.45 -11.08
CA GLU A 98 -12.47 2.82 -12.20
C GLU A 98 -11.00 2.70 -11.81
N LEU A 99 -10.63 3.06 -10.56
CA LEU A 99 -9.27 2.86 -10.08
C LEU A 99 -8.86 1.38 -10.04
N ILE A 100 -9.76 0.50 -9.59
CA ILE A 100 -9.53 -0.95 -9.62
C ILE A 100 -9.32 -1.44 -11.06
N ASP A 101 -10.11 -0.97 -12.02
CA ASP A 101 -9.91 -1.27 -13.45
C ASP A 101 -8.52 -0.83 -13.94
N TYR A 102 -8.10 0.41 -13.64
CA TYR A 102 -6.77 0.89 -13.99
C TYR A 102 -5.64 0.07 -13.37
N LEU A 103 -5.80 -0.39 -12.11
CA LEU A 103 -4.83 -1.27 -11.47
C LEU A 103 -4.69 -2.60 -12.22
N GLN A 104 -5.81 -3.22 -12.63
CA GLN A 104 -5.77 -4.47 -13.39
C GLN A 104 -5.15 -4.29 -14.79
N ARG A 105 -5.42 -3.16 -15.45
CA ARG A 105 -4.86 -2.84 -16.77
C ARG A 105 -3.35 -2.59 -16.70
N ALA A 106 -2.90 -1.85 -15.69
CA ALA A 106 -1.47 -1.66 -15.43
C ALA A 106 -0.78 -2.99 -15.13
N ASP A 107 -1.40 -3.87 -14.33
CA ASP A 107 -0.88 -5.20 -14.03
C ASP A 107 -0.80 -6.10 -15.28
N ALA A 108 -1.77 -5.96 -16.20
CA ALA A 108 -1.78 -6.64 -17.49
C ALA A 108 -0.74 -6.08 -18.49
N GLY A 109 0.03 -5.05 -18.11
CA GLY A 109 1.07 -4.44 -18.94
C GLY A 109 0.56 -3.42 -19.96
N GLU A 110 -0.65 -2.88 -19.78
CA GLU A 110 -1.10 -1.73 -20.55
C GLU A 110 -0.31 -0.47 -20.19
N ASP A 111 -0.31 0.52 -21.08
CA ASP A 111 0.34 1.82 -20.88
C ASP A 111 -0.47 2.69 -19.90
N VAL A 112 -0.47 2.29 -18.63
CA VAL A 112 -1.18 2.92 -17.52
C VAL A 112 -0.22 3.08 -16.34
N LEU A 113 -0.16 4.30 -15.78
CA LEU A 113 0.64 4.60 -14.60
C LEU A 113 -0.25 5.16 -13.47
N ILE A 114 -0.22 4.49 -12.33
CA ILE A 114 -0.92 4.94 -11.13
C ILE A 114 0.07 5.63 -10.20
N ILE A 115 -0.15 6.93 -9.97
CA ILE A 115 0.76 7.77 -9.20
C ILE A 115 0.08 8.21 -7.91
N ASP A 116 0.72 7.91 -6.77
CA ASP A 116 0.43 8.60 -5.52
C ASP A 116 1.31 9.86 -5.44
N SER A 117 0.69 11.04 -5.55
CA SER A 117 1.39 12.33 -5.58
C SER A 117 1.65 12.94 -4.21
N ARG A 118 1.31 12.24 -3.12
CA ARG A 118 1.60 12.71 -1.76
C ARG A 118 3.11 12.69 -1.49
N THR A 119 3.53 13.44 -0.47
CA THR A 119 4.93 13.38 -0.02
C THR A 119 5.24 12.02 0.62
N PRO A 120 6.51 11.56 0.61
CA PRO A 120 6.84 10.20 1.05
C PRO A 120 6.38 9.85 2.46
N ASP A 121 6.41 10.81 3.39
CA ASP A 121 5.96 10.60 4.77
C ASP A 121 4.49 10.18 4.85
N TRP A 122 3.64 10.69 3.95
CA TRP A 122 2.22 10.36 3.89
C TRP A 122 1.98 9.00 3.23
N THR A 123 2.77 8.68 2.22
CA THR A 123 2.72 7.39 1.53
C THR A 123 3.16 6.26 2.45
N ALA A 124 4.13 6.52 3.33
CA ALA A 124 4.61 5.57 4.34
C ALA A 124 3.53 5.16 5.35
N ASP A 125 2.53 6.00 5.61
CA ASP A 125 1.37 5.67 6.46
C ASP A 125 0.36 4.72 5.78
N GLY A 126 0.53 4.45 4.50
CA GLY A 126 -0.33 3.59 3.70
C GLY A 126 -0.55 4.16 2.30
N THR A 127 -0.45 3.29 1.30
CA THR A 127 -0.68 3.61 -0.12
C THR A 127 -1.48 2.50 -0.79
N ILE A 128 -1.95 2.78 -2.00
CA ILE A 128 -2.65 1.82 -2.85
C ILE A 128 -1.60 0.89 -3.47
N PRO A 129 -1.68 -0.43 -3.25
CA PRO A 129 -0.82 -1.39 -3.93
C PRO A 129 -0.95 -1.26 -5.46
N GLY A 130 0.16 -1.42 -6.17
CA GLY A 130 0.25 -1.17 -7.63
C GLY A 130 0.49 0.31 -8.02
N SER A 131 0.37 1.26 -7.09
CA SER A 131 0.78 2.65 -7.33
C SER A 131 2.29 2.85 -7.10
N MET A 132 2.85 3.89 -7.73
CA MET A 132 4.18 4.41 -7.43
C MET A 132 4.10 5.82 -6.83
N ASN A 133 4.99 6.13 -5.89
CA ASN A 133 5.02 7.46 -5.29
C ASN A 133 5.91 8.41 -6.11
N ILE A 134 5.28 9.42 -6.73
CA ILE A 134 5.97 10.55 -7.36
C ILE A 134 5.37 11.82 -6.75
N PRO A 135 6.01 12.41 -5.72
CA PRO A 135 5.46 13.56 -5.02
C PRO A 135 5.16 14.72 -5.97
N TRP A 136 4.08 15.46 -5.69
CA TRP A 136 3.64 16.60 -6.50
C TRP A 136 4.75 17.65 -6.70
N THR A 137 5.67 17.78 -5.76
CA THR A 137 6.83 18.70 -5.88
C THR A 137 7.78 18.36 -7.04
N ARG A 138 7.73 17.12 -7.56
CA ARG A 138 8.46 16.70 -8.76
C ARG A 138 7.62 16.70 -10.04
N LEU A 139 6.29 16.73 -9.91
CA LEU A 139 5.35 16.76 -11.04
C LEU A 139 5.02 18.21 -11.45
N ASP A 140 4.99 19.11 -10.48
CA ASP A 140 4.73 20.51 -10.70
C ASP A 140 5.98 21.20 -11.27
N LEU A 141 5.89 21.65 -12.51
CA LEU A 141 6.97 22.37 -13.21
C LEU A 141 7.42 23.63 -12.47
N ALA A 142 6.57 24.25 -11.66
CA ALA A 142 6.94 25.41 -10.85
C ALA A 142 7.81 25.05 -9.63
N HIS A 143 7.82 23.78 -9.22
CA HIS A 143 8.51 23.30 -8.02
C HIS A 143 9.61 22.26 -8.31
N ALA A 144 9.58 21.62 -9.49
CA ALA A 144 10.49 20.54 -9.88
C ALA A 144 11.97 20.96 -9.97
N ASP A 145 12.26 22.24 -10.21
CA ASP A 145 13.64 22.75 -10.37
C ASP A 145 14.44 22.86 -9.04
N ASN A 146 13.80 22.57 -7.89
CA ASN A 146 14.42 22.66 -6.57
C ASN A 146 14.56 21.30 -5.85
N ALA A 147 14.31 20.18 -6.54
CA ALA A 147 14.31 18.82 -5.98
C ALA A 147 15.57 18.01 -6.31
#